data_AF-A0A7C9A2H7-F1
#
_entry.id   AF-A0A7C9A2H7-F1
#
_cell.length_a   1.000
_cell.length_b   1.000
_cell.length_c   1.000
_cell.angle_alpha   90.00
_cell.angle_beta   90.00
_cell.angle_gamma   90.00
#
_symmetry.space_group_name_H-M   'P 1'
#
loop_
_entity.id
_entity.type
_entity.pdbx_description
1 polymer ?
#
loop_
_entity_poly.entity_id
_entity_poly.type
_entity_poly.pdbx_seq_one_letter_code
_entity_poly.pdbx_strand_id
1 'polypeptide(L)'
;GLLKFLHSVYVATLSCFPLKQLYAYGTTSKTLTAEHIVTTMFVGNFIGIVCARSLHYQFYSWYFFSLPYLLWKTPFPTLMRLALFVGVECCWNIYPSNSYSSAILLCIHAVILWGLWIAPSEYPYFDDKSSEKKET
;
A
#
# COMPACT_ATOMS: atom_id res chain seq x y z
N GLY A 1 25.66 -28.25 9.69
CA GLY A 1 24.44 -28.92 10.20
C GLY A 1 23.25 -28.02 9.98
N LEU A 2 22.27 -28.49 9.21
CA LEU A 2 21.08 -27.76 8.75
C LEU A 2 20.36 -27.00 9.88
N LEU A 3 20.35 -27.58 11.09
CA LEU A 3 19.74 -27.00 12.28
C LEU A 3 20.37 -25.66 12.71
N LYS A 4 21.70 -25.49 12.55
CA LYS A 4 22.38 -24.22 12.87
C LYS A 4 22.08 -23.12 11.86
N PHE A 5 21.82 -23.51 10.61
CA PHE A 5 21.47 -22.58 9.54
C PHE A 5 20.04 -22.06 9.72
N LEU A 6 19.10 -22.94 10.06
CA LEU A 6 17.72 -22.56 10.39
C LEU A 6 17.65 -21.67 11.65
N HIS A 7 18.43 -21.99 12.67
CA HIS A 7 18.52 -21.14 13.87
C HIS A 7 19.13 -19.76 13.55
N SER A 8 20.13 -19.69 12.67
CA SER A 8 20.73 -18.42 12.23
C SER A 8 19.74 -17.56 11.43
N VAL A 9 18.94 -18.16 10.54
CA VAL A 9 17.90 -17.46 9.77
C VAL A 9 16.77 -17.01 10.69
N TYR A 10 16.34 -17.83 11.65
CA TYR A 10 15.29 -17.50 12.61
C TYR A 10 15.69 -16.40 13.59
N VAL A 11 16.93 -16.42 14.09
CA VAL A 11 17.46 -15.36 14.95
C VAL A 11 17.70 -14.07 14.17
N ALA A 12 18.13 -14.13 12.90
CA ALA A 12 18.28 -12.95 12.04
C ALA A 12 16.93 -12.29 11.70
N THR A 13 15.87 -13.08 11.49
CA THR A 13 14.52 -12.53 11.28
C THR A 13 13.94 -11.95 12.57
N LEU A 14 14.12 -12.59 13.73
CA LEU A 14 13.65 -12.06 15.02
C LEU A 14 14.42 -10.83 15.52
N SER A 15 15.73 -10.77 15.29
CA SER A 15 16.55 -9.61 15.68
C SER A 15 16.38 -8.39 14.78
N CYS A 16 15.77 -8.57 13.60
CA CYS A 16 15.41 -7.49 12.68
C CYS A 16 14.03 -6.87 13.01
N PHE A 17 13.21 -7.52 13.85
CA PHE A 17 11.97 -6.91 14.31
C PHE A 17 12.26 -5.93 15.45
N PRO A 18 11.91 -4.64 15.30
CA PRO A 18 12.24 -3.63 16.29
C PRO A 18 11.24 -3.70 17.46
N LEU A 19 11.35 -4.76 18.26
CA LEU A 19 10.54 -4.98 19.47
C LEU A 19 10.66 -3.82 20.48
N LYS A 20 11.81 -3.13 20.46
CA LYS A 20 12.05 -1.92 21.26
C LYS A 20 11.23 -0.71 20.77
N GLN A 21 10.92 -0.66 19.48
CA GLN A 21 10.10 0.39 18.86
C GLN A 21 8.61 0.16 19.14
N LEU A 22 8.18 -1.09 19.31
CA LEU A 22 6.82 -1.44 19.74
C LEU A 22 6.54 -1.01 21.19
N TYR A 23 7.52 -1.08 22.09
CA TYR A 23 7.36 -0.62 23.48
C TYR A 23 7.29 0.92 23.59
N ALA A 24 8.05 1.63 22.74
CA ALA A 24 8.08 3.10 22.73
C ALA A 24 6.86 3.77 22.06
N TYR A 25 6.04 3.02 21.33
CA TYR A 25 4.80 3.53 20.71
C TYR A 25 3.69 3.83 21.74
N GLY A 26 3.79 3.27 22.96
CA GLY A 26 2.73 3.28 23.96
C GLY A 26 2.45 4.62 24.68
N THR A 27 3.22 5.69 24.44
CA THR A 27 3.16 6.90 25.29
C THR A 27 3.03 8.23 24.54
N THR A 28 2.56 8.23 23.28
CA THR A 28 2.25 9.48 22.57
C THR A 28 0.95 9.34 21.80
N SER A 29 -0.17 9.66 22.46
CA SER A 29 -1.48 9.80 21.81
C SER A 29 -1.51 11.11 21.01
N LYS A 30 -0.85 11.12 19.86
CA LYS A 30 -1.03 12.17 18.85
C LYS A 30 -2.21 11.77 17.96
N THR A 31 -3.04 12.73 17.62
CA THR A 31 -4.16 12.53 16.69
C THR A 31 -3.61 12.17 15.31
N LEU A 32 -3.95 10.97 14.84
CA LEU A 32 -3.59 10.51 13.50
C LEU A 32 -4.45 11.22 12.46
N THR A 33 -3.83 11.67 11.37
CA THR A 33 -4.57 12.23 10.24
C THR A 33 -5.43 11.15 9.59
N ALA A 34 -6.72 11.45 9.39
CA ALA A 34 -7.66 10.52 8.75
C ALA A 34 -7.18 10.02 7.37
N GLU A 35 -6.52 10.89 6.60
CA GLU A 35 -5.89 10.56 5.32
C GLU A 35 -4.90 9.41 5.41
N HIS A 36 -4.09 9.35 6.48
CA HIS A 36 -3.09 8.31 6.67
C HIS A 36 -3.76 6.95 6.97
N ILE A 37 -4.81 6.96 7.79
CA ILE A 37 -5.59 5.76 8.13
C ILE A 37 -6.26 5.18 6.88
N VAL A 38 -6.94 6.04 6.11
CA VAL A 38 -7.64 5.64 4.88
C VAL A 38 -6.64 5.12 3.83
N THR A 39 -5.52 5.81 3.65
CA THR A 39 -4.46 5.36 2.73
C THR A 39 -3.93 3.99 3.14
N THR A 40 -3.57 3.80 4.41
CA THR A 40 -3.03 2.52 4.90
C THR A 40 -4.03 1.38 4.75
N MET A 41 -5.31 1.63 5.03
CA MET A 41 -6.38 0.65 4.85
C MET A 41 -6.54 0.22 3.39
N PHE A 42 -6.58 1.18 2.47
CA PHE A 42 -6.73 0.89 1.03
C PHE A 42 -5.52 0.19 0.44
N VAL A 43 -4.32 0.56 0.86
CA VAL A 43 -3.07 -0.08 0.45
C VAL A 43 -3.01 -1.53 0.94
N GLY A 44 -3.38 -1.77 2.21
CA GLY A 44 -3.46 -3.12 2.76
C GLY A 44 -4.46 -4.00 2.01
N ASN A 45 -5.66 -3.47 1.73
CA ASN A 45 -6.67 -4.16 0.92
C ASN A 45 -6.14 -4.49 -0.49
N PHE A 46 -5.47 -3.53 -1.12
CA PHE A 46 -4.87 -3.70 -2.45
C PHE A 46 -3.82 -4.82 -2.49
N ILE A 47 -2.90 -4.86 -1.52
CA ILE A 47 -1.90 -5.92 -1.41
C ILE A 47 -2.57 -7.29 -1.22
N GLY A 48 -3.60 -7.36 -0.38
CA GLY A 48 -4.37 -8.59 -0.18
C GLY A 48 -4.97 -9.13 -1.47
N ILE A 49 -5.54 -8.25 -2.30
CA ILE A 49 -6.14 -8.62 -3.59
C ILE A 49 -5.08 -9.08 -4.60
N VAL A 50 -3.90 -8.45 -4.62
CA VAL A 50 -2.76 -8.87 -5.45
C VAL A 50 -2.28 -10.27 -5.04
N CYS A 51 -2.16 -10.54 -3.74
CA CYS A 51 -1.71 -11.83 -3.21
C CYS A 51 -2.73 -12.96 -3.37
N ALA A 52 -4.03 -12.67 -3.32
CA ALA A 52 -5.08 -13.68 -3.34
C ALA A 52 -5.35 -14.31 -4.72
N ARG A 53 -4.65 -13.87 -5.79
CA ARG A 53 -4.88 -14.26 -7.18
C ARG A 53 -6.32 -13.97 -7.63
N SER A 54 -6.51 -12.83 -8.28
CA SER A 54 -7.80 -12.27 -8.73
C SER A 54 -8.66 -13.25 -9.53
N LEU A 55 -9.69 -13.84 -8.92
CA LEU A 55 -10.65 -14.70 -9.65
C LEU A 55 -12.12 -14.49 -9.23
N HIS A 56 -12.47 -13.35 -8.63
CA HIS A 56 -13.88 -13.05 -8.40
C HIS A 56 -14.20 -11.56 -8.60
N TYR A 57 -15.13 -11.28 -9.52
CA TYR A 57 -15.69 -9.94 -9.77
C TYR A 57 -16.24 -9.27 -8.50
N GLN A 58 -16.59 -10.05 -7.49
CA GLN A 58 -17.03 -9.56 -6.20
C GLN A 58 -15.97 -8.74 -5.45
N PHE A 59 -14.69 -9.09 -5.55
CA PHE A 59 -13.60 -8.31 -4.94
C PHE A 59 -13.19 -7.12 -5.81
N TYR A 60 -13.51 -7.16 -7.10
CA TYR A 60 -13.17 -6.10 -8.05
C TYR A 60 -13.88 -4.78 -7.72
N SER A 61 -15.16 -4.80 -7.34
CA SER A 61 -15.91 -3.58 -7.02
C SER A 61 -15.26 -2.76 -5.91
N TRP A 62 -14.73 -3.40 -4.87
CA TRP A 62 -14.07 -2.75 -3.74
C TRP A 62 -12.69 -2.15 -4.11
N TYR A 63 -11.97 -2.83 -4.99
CA TYR A 63 -10.69 -2.36 -5.51
C TYR A 63 -10.85 -1.20 -6.49
N PHE A 64 -11.86 -1.28 -7.36
CA PHE A 64 -12.12 -0.30 -8.41
C PHE A 64 -12.30 1.12 -7.86
N PHE A 65 -13.02 1.26 -6.73
CA PHE A 65 -13.22 2.57 -6.11
C PHE A 65 -11.98 3.09 -5.36
N SER A 66 -11.12 2.21 -4.84
CA SER A 66 -9.90 2.64 -4.13
C SER A 66 -8.74 2.96 -5.07
N LEU A 67 -8.70 2.32 -6.25
CA LEU A 67 -7.72 2.56 -7.32
C LEU A 67 -7.44 4.04 -7.63
N PRO A 68 -8.44 4.87 -7.99
CA PRO A 68 -8.19 6.26 -8.34
C PRO A 68 -7.61 7.05 -7.15
N TYR A 69 -8.04 6.76 -5.92
CA TYR A 69 -7.46 7.37 -4.73
C TYR A 69 -5.98 7.00 -4.55
N LEU A 70 -5.64 5.71 -4.67
CA LEU A 70 -4.26 5.21 -4.61
C LEU A 70 -3.37 5.84 -5.70
N LEU A 71 -3.86 5.93 -6.93
CA LEU A 71 -3.13 6.56 -8.04
C LEU A 71 -2.86 8.04 -7.79
N TRP A 72 -3.77 8.76 -7.14
CA TRP A 72 -3.56 10.17 -6.80
C TRP A 72 -2.55 10.40 -5.68
N LYS A 73 -2.31 9.39 -4.84
CA LYS A 73 -1.22 9.41 -3.84
C LYS A 73 0.15 9.19 -4.47
N THR A 74 0.23 8.57 -5.66
CA THR A 74 1.52 8.34 -6.33
C THR A 74 2.09 9.63 -6.94
N PRO A 75 3.42 9.81 -6.99
CA PRO A 75 4.07 10.98 -7.59
C PRO A 75 4.04 10.98 -9.13
N PHE A 76 3.23 10.12 -9.75
CA PHE A 76 3.17 9.97 -11.21
C PHE A 76 2.47 11.13 -11.91
N PRO A 77 2.83 11.47 -13.17
CA PRO A 77 2.09 12.44 -13.96
C PRO A 77 0.65 11.95 -14.23
N THR A 78 -0.29 12.87 -14.37
CA THR A 78 -1.73 12.58 -14.55
C THR A 78 -2.00 11.61 -15.70
N LEU A 79 -1.29 11.76 -16.82
CA LEU A 79 -1.34 10.86 -17.96
C LEU A 79 -0.99 9.41 -17.58
N MET A 80 0.06 9.21 -16.79
CA MET A 80 0.46 7.86 -16.39
C MET A 80 -0.51 7.25 -15.39
N ARG A 81 -1.10 8.04 -14.50
CA ARG A 81 -2.18 7.59 -13.60
C ARG A 81 -3.36 7.07 -14.42
N LEU A 82 -3.85 7.85 -15.38
CA LEU A 82 -4.96 7.45 -16.24
C LEU A 82 -4.60 6.22 -17.09
N ALA A 83 -3.38 6.15 -17.64
CA ALA A 83 -2.92 5.00 -18.41
C ALA A 83 -2.89 3.71 -17.57
N LEU A 84 -2.45 3.78 -16.31
CA LEU A 84 -2.49 2.64 -15.39
C LEU A 84 -3.93 2.22 -15.08
N PHE A 85 -4.83 3.17 -14.85
CA PHE A 85 -6.25 2.90 -14.58
C PHE A 85 -6.93 2.21 -15.78
N VAL A 86 -6.78 2.78 -16.97
CA VAL A 86 -7.30 2.20 -18.23
C VAL A 86 -6.64 0.85 -18.51
N GLY A 87 -5.35 0.71 -18.24
CA GLY A 87 -4.62 -0.55 -18.39
C GLY A 87 -5.23 -1.67 -17.53
N VAL A 88 -5.59 -1.37 -16.28
CA VAL A 88 -6.31 -2.32 -15.41
C VAL A 88 -7.67 -2.67 -16.01
N GLU A 89 -8.48 -1.69 -16.41
CA GLU A 89 -9.79 -1.93 -17.02
C GLU A 89 -9.70 -2.77 -18.30
N CYS A 90 -8.74 -2.48 -19.18
CA CYS A 90 -8.50 -3.25 -20.40
C CYS A 90 -8.11 -4.69 -20.10
N CYS A 91 -7.27 -4.93 -19.10
CA CYS A 91 -6.89 -6.28 -18.68
C CYS A 91 -8.09 -7.06 -18.11
N TRP A 92 -9.01 -6.36 -17.43
CA TRP A 92 -10.26 -6.93 -16.92
C TRP A 92 -11.33 -7.16 -18.00
N ASN A 93 -11.30 -6.40 -19.10
CA ASN A 93 -12.23 -6.51 -20.22
C ASN A 93 -11.81 -7.58 -21.25
N ILE A 94 -10.55 -8.04 -21.22
CA ILE A 94 -10.13 -9.21 -22.00
C ILE A 94 -10.70 -10.49 -21.36
N TYR A 95 -11.75 -11.03 -21.97
CA TYR A 95 -12.30 -12.35 -21.68
C TYR A 95 -12.25 -13.19 -22.97
N PRO A 96 -11.60 -14.37 -23.04
CA PRO A 96 -11.09 -15.23 -21.97
C PRO A 96 -9.66 -14.89 -21.48
N SER A 97 -9.35 -15.29 -20.24
CA SER A 97 -8.06 -15.04 -19.58
C SER A 97 -6.93 -15.88 -20.21
N ASN A 98 -6.09 -15.22 -21.01
CA ASN A 98 -4.79 -15.75 -21.39
C ASN A 98 -3.79 -15.51 -20.24
N SER A 99 -2.89 -16.45 -19.96
CA SER A 99 -1.83 -16.34 -18.94
C SER A 99 -1.04 -15.02 -19.05
N TYR A 100 -0.92 -14.53 -20.29
CA TYR A 100 -0.30 -13.25 -20.61
C TYR A 100 -1.04 -12.03 -20.02
N SER A 101 -2.37 -12.01 -20.07
CA SER A 101 -3.18 -10.91 -19.52
C SER A 101 -3.08 -10.86 -17.99
N SER A 102 -3.07 -12.02 -17.33
CA SER A 102 -2.88 -12.10 -15.88
C SER A 102 -1.50 -11.63 -15.44
N ALA A 103 -0.44 -11.95 -16.21
CA ALA A 103 0.91 -11.47 -15.93
C ALA A 103 1.04 -9.94 -16.10
N ILE A 104 0.44 -9.38 -17.16
CA ILE A 104 0.41 -7.93 -17.37
C ILE A 104 -0.35 -7.22 -16.24
N LEU A 105 -1.52 -7.75 -15.86
CA LEU A 105 -2.30 -7.22 -14.75
C LEU A 105 -1.44 -7.16 -13.48
N LEU A 106 -0.74 -8.26 -13.16
CA LEU A 106 0.15 -8.32 -12.00
C LEU A 106 1.29 -7.30 -12.10
N CYS A 107 1.91 -7.14 -13.27
CA CYS A 107 2.94 -6.11 -13.50
C CYS A 107 2.39 -4.70 -13.27
N ILE A 108 1.19 -4.38 -13.78
CA ILE A 108 0.55 -3.07 -13.56
C ILE A 108 0.32 -2.85 -12.05
N HIS A 109 -0.17 -3.87 -11.34
CA HIS A 109 -0.38 -3.78 -9.89
C HIS A 109 0.94 -3.58 -9.13
N ALA A 110 2.01 -4.27 -9.54
CA ALA A 110 3.34 -4.12 -8.97
C ALA A 110 3.91 -2.70 -9.21
N VAL A 111 3.70 -2.12 -10.39
CA VAL A 111 4.09 -0.74 -10.70
C VAL A 111 3.34 0.26 -9.82
N ILE A 112 2.05 0.04 -9.55
CA ILE A 112 1.27 0.90 -8.64
C ILE A 112 1.82 0.79 -7.21
N LEU A 113 2.11 -0.42 -6.72
CA LEU A 113 2.74 -0.63 -5.41
C LEU A 113 4.12 0.03 -5.32
N TRP A 114 4.93 -0.08 -6.38
CA TRP A 114 6.24 0.56 -6.45
C TRP A 114 6.13 2.10 -6.43
N GLY A 115 5.19 2.66 -7.20
CA GLY A 115 4.90 4.09 -7.21
C GLY A 115 4.45 4.60 -5.85
N LEU A 116 3.68 3.80 -5.13
CA LEU A 116 3.27 4.10 -3.76
C LEU A 116 4.44 4.01 -2.77
N TRP A 117 5.36 3.07 -2.96
CA TRP A 117 6.56 2.96 -2.13
C TRP A 117 7.49 4.18 -2.27
N ILE A 118 7.54 4.78 -3.46
CA ILE A 118 8.31 6.00 -3.74
C ILE A 118 7.58 7.25 -3.25
N ALA A 119 6.26 7.19 -3.09
CA ALA A 119 5.49 8.35 -2.66
C ALA A 119 5.98 8.83 -1.29
N PRO A 120 6.20 10.15 -1.10
CA PRO A 120 6.65 10.69 0.17
C PRO A 120 5.62 10.33 1.26
N SER A 121 6.11 9.78 2.37
CA SER A 121 5.26 9.48 3.51
C SER A 121 4.84 10.79 4.18
N GLU A 122 3.59 11.20 3.98
CA GLU A 122 2.99 12.31 4.71
C GLU A 122 3.05 12.00 6.21
N TYR A 123 3.54 12.96 7.01
CA TYR A 123 3.73 12.74 8.44
C TYR A 123 2.36 12.49 9.10
N PRO A 124 2.20 11.42 9.89
CA PRO A 124 0.87 10.94 10.29
C PRO A 124 0.21 11.77 11.40
N TYR A 125 0.89 12.81 11.90
CA TYR A 125 0.47 13.56 13.08
C TYR A 125 0.05 14.97 12.69
N PHE A 126 -1.04 15.45 13.29
CA PHE A 126 -1.34 16.88 13.24
C PHE A 126 -0.24 17.68 13.95
N ASP A 127 0.39 18.60 13.22
CA ASP A 127 1.20 19.65 13.82
C ASP A 127 0.26 20.62 14.52
N ASP A 128 0.25 20.60 15.85
CA ASP A 128 -0.50 21.54 16.69
C ASP A 128 0.16 22.94 16.66
N LYS A 129 0.35 23.51 15.47
CA LYS A 129 0.78 24.92 15.32
C LYS A 129 -0.37 25.92 15.54
N SER A 130 -1.58 25.43 15.82
CA SER A 130 -2.77 26.24 16.04
C SER A 130 -2.92 26.78 17.47
N SER A 131 -2.24 26.19 18.45
CA SER A 131 -2.32 26.61 19.86
C SER A 131 -1.35 27.74 20.20
N GLU A 132 -0.24 27.92 19.47
CA GLU A 132 0.73 29.01 19.70
C GLU A 132 0.29 30.37 19.12
N LYS A 133 -0.62 30.38 18.13
CA LYS A 133 -1.06 31.62 17.45
C LYS A 133 -2.24 32.34 18.09
N LYS A 134 -2.80 31.82 19.19
CA LYS A 134 -3.93 32.45 19.91
C LYS A 134 -3.49 33.23 21.16
N GLU A 135 -2.20 33.23 21.50
CA GLU A 135 -1.66 33.94 22.66
C GLU A 135 -0.84 35.20 22.30
N THR A 136 -0.90 35.68 21.04
CA THR A 136 -0.33 36.96 20.61
C THR A 136 -1.35 37.87 19.95
#